data_AF-A0A1W1XT41-F1
#
_entry.id   AF-A0A1W1XT41-F1
#
_cell.length_a   1.000
_cell.length_b   1.000
_cell.length_c   1.000
_cell.angle_alpha   90.00
_cell.angle_beta   90.00
_cell.angle_gamma   90.00
#
_symmetry.space_group_name_H-M   'P 1'
#
loop_
_entity.id
_entity.type
_entity.pdbx_description
1 polymer ?
#
loop_
_entity_poly.entity_id
_entity_poly.type
_entity_poly.pdbx_seq_one_letter_code
_entity_poly.pdbx_strand_id
1 'polypeptide(L)'
;MKADFHIHTDISDGYNNIKEIMKMAKQNDLTHIAITNHDTIEGLEEAIKLGKKEGIKVIPGIEISAFNFEKDKKVHILGFNFDLEGKNIKKLCDPILQKRNANSILHIVNLIQNGYKISIKNIINRARDSGVIYKQHIMDELIEKGYTNEIYSELYKELFKKDGICSNDIIYVDAVDAVKAIKLDGGVAVLAHPGQLNSYDIIDRLVNVGLDGLELNHEDHSPKDIEIINEYSNKYNLFLTGGSDFHGKYGSETSLGCITSPKEVIKVLDKKFDEDTPEAIENFIKSIVSQAGEFIRKPIVENMNLKLKNNDFKDIVTKHDIEIEKFLVKKISERYPEHSFITEEKTSSKQFFSEYTWIIDPIDGTTNFVNFHKDFAISVALYKYKKPYIGVVYDVVKDLMYSAISGKMAMLNGTQITKPANEELKLEDSIIDFSLNSITNLRNNKIDLTKINDSIRGHRSYGSASLAICKIATGELQGYISSKLKIWDFAAAVILLEELRGCYEYFSYNNEAFLALDDKVIFIAAENRQIKNELLNKLNFPLSINRINNIK
;
A
#
# COMPACT_ATOMS: atom_id res chain seq x y z
N MET A 1 8.47 -27.48 -2.44
CA MET A 1 7.24 -26.69 -2.59
C MET A 1 6.86 -26.71 -4.06
N LYS A 2 5.62 -27.10 -4.36
CA LYS A 2 5.04 -27.13 -5.70
C LYS A 2 3.82 -26.20 -5.66
N ALA A 3 3.76 -25.25 -6.57
CA ALA A 3 2.81 -24.15 -6.50
C ALA A 3 2.10 -23.92 -7.84
N ASP A 4 0.81 -23.66 -7.79
CA ASP A 4 0.00 -23.27 -8.94
C ASP A 4 -0.80 -22.01 -8.58
N PHE A 5 -0.46 -20.88 -9.19
CA PHE A 5 -1.00 -19.57 -8.81
C PHE A 5 -2.03 -19.02 -9.79
N HIS A 6 -2.61 -19.87 -10.64
CA HIS A 6 -3.67 -19.47 -11.58
C HIS A 6 -4.72 -20.59 -11.67
N ILE A 7 -5.76 -20.51 -10.83
CA ILE A 7 -6.79 -21.55 -10.70
C ILE A 7 -8.16 -20.91 -10.52
N HIS A 8 -9.13 -21.39 -11.30
CA HIS A 8 -10.52 -20.97 -11.25
C HIS A 8 -11.42 -22.03 -10.61
N THR A 9 -12.49 -21.58 -9.95
CA THR A 9 -13.51 -22.40 -9.32
C THR A 9 -14.88 -22.11 -9.90
N ASP A 10 -15.89 -22.87 -9.47
CA ASP A 10 -17.32 -22.64 -9.74
C ASP A 10 -17.89 -21.31 -9.21
N ILE A 11 -17.06 -20.49 -8.54
CA ILE A 11 -17.37 -19.12 -8.13
C ILE A 11 -17.15 -18.14 -9.30
N SER A 12 -16.49 -18.59 -10.38
CA SER A 12 -16.46 -17.90 -11.67
C SER A 12 -16.84 -18.85 -12.81
N ASP A 13 -15.92 -19.16 -13.71
CA ASP A 13 -16.11 -20.05 -14.86
C ASP A 13 -15.29 -21.35 -14.79
N GLY A 14 -14.77 -21.68 -13.62
CA GLY A 14 -14.27 -23.02 -13.33
C GLY A 14 -15.41 -24.02 -13.12
N TYR A 15 -15.16 -25.31 -13.38
CA TYR A 15 -16.16 -26.35 -13.14
C TYR A 15 -16.19 -26.84 -11.68
N ASN A 16 -15.02 -26.87 -11.03
CA ASN A 16 -14.84 -27.53 -9.75
C ASN A 16 -15.02 -26.55 -8.59
N ASN A 17 -15.65 -27.03 -7.52
CA ASN A 17 -15.74 -26.26 -6.28
C ASN A 17 -14.41 -26.25 -5.51
N ILE A 18 -14.29 -25.32 -4.56
CA ILE A 18 -13.08 -25.17 -3.71
C ILE A 18 -12.67 -26.50 -3.05
N LYS A 19 -13.61 -27.33 -2.59
CA LYS A 19 -13.29 -28.62 -1.93
C LYS A 19 -12.68 -29.63 -2.89
N GLU A 20 -13.21 -29.69 -4.11
CA GLU A 20 -12.67 -30.52 -5.17
C GLU A 20 -11.27 -30.04 -5.57
N ILE A 21 -11.08 -28.72 -5.71
CA ILE A 21 -9.75 -28.13 -5.97
C ILE A 21 -8.74 -28.53 -4.89
N MET A 22 -9.08 -28.43 -3.59
CA MET A 22 -8.16 -28.86 -2.53
C MET A 22 -7.81 -30.35 -2.62
N LYS A 23 -8.80 -31.20 -2.94
CA LYS A 23 -8.57 -32.64 -3.12
C LYS A 23 -7.63 -32.91 -4.29
N MET A 24 -7.84 -32.26 -5.42
CA MET A 24 -6.99 -32.38 -6.61
C MET A 24 -5.58 -31.86 -6.31
N ALA A 25 -5.45 -30.71 -5.65
CA ALA A 25 -4.17 -30.13 -5.27
C ALA A 25 -3.36 -31.09 -4.39
N LYS A 26 -4.00 -31.76 -3.43
CA LYS A 26 -3.38 -32.79 -2.60
C LYS A 26 -2.95 -34.02 -3.40
N GLN A 27 -3.80 -34.47 -4.34
CA GLN A 27 -3.49 -35.61 -5.22
C GLN A 27 -2.30 -35.31 -6.15
N ASN A 28 -2.09 -34.04 -6.50
CA ASN A 28 -1.02 -33.57 -7.38
C ASN A 28 0.21 -33.01 -6.62
N ASP A 29 0.31 -33.30 -5.32
CA ASP A 29 1.39 -32.90 -4.42
C ASP A 29 1.67 -31.38 -4.38
N LEU A 30 0.63 -30.57 -4.58
CA LEU A 30 0.74 -29.12 -4.44
C LEU A 30 0.82 -28.74 -2.97
N THR A 31 1.78 -27.88 -2.65
CA THR A 31 1.95 -27.29 -1.32
C THR A 31 1.32 -25.91 -1.24
N HIS A 32 1.25 -25.21 -2.37
CA HIS A 32 0.72 -23.85 -2.49
C HIS A 32 -0.24 -23.76 -3.67
N ILE A 33 -1.35 -23.06 -3.50
CA ILE A 33 -2.24 -22.69 -4.61
C ILE A 33 -2.70 -21.25 -4.46
N ALA A 34 -3.08 -20.61 -5.56
CA ALA A 34 -3.88 -19.38 -5.53
C ALA A 34 -5.20 -19.61 -6.24
N ILE A 35 -6.30 -19.17 -5.62
CA ILE A 35 -7.61 -19.14 -6.28
C ILE A 35 -7.76 -17.75 -6.88
N THR A 36 -7.95 -17.67 -8.19
CA THR A 36 -7.87 -16.43 -8.99
C THR A 36 -9.10 -16.25 -9.86
N ASN A 37 -10.28 -16.51 -9.29
CA ASN A 37 -11.56 -16.39 -9.99
C ASN A 37 -11.70 -15.04 -10.73
N HIS A 38 -12.36 -15.08 -11.88
CA HIS A 38 -12.59 -13.89 -12.68
C HIS A 38 -13.42 -12.83 -11.94
N ASP A 39 -12.87 -11.63 -11.82
CA ASP A 39 -13.54 -10.41 -11.36
C ASP A 39 -14.20 -10.50 -9.96
N THR A 40 -13.89 -11.53 -9.16
CA THR A 40 -14.50 -11.74 -7.84
C THR A 40 -13.51 -12.30 -6.82
N ILE A 41 -13.68 -11.87 -5.57
CA ILE A 41 -12.90 -12.36 -4.42
C ILE A 41 -13.74 -13.23 -3.49
N GLU A 42 -14.96 -13.58 -3.91
CA GLU A 42 -15.85 -14.41 -3.11
C GLU A 42 -15.27 -15.82 -2.92
N GLY A 43 -15.54 -16.42 -1.76
CA GLY A 43 -15.05 -17.75 -1.40
C GLY A 43 -13.58 -17.86 -0.98
N LEU A 44 -12.77 -16.80 -1.08
CA LEU A 44 -11.35 -16.85 -0.69
C LEU A 44 -11.14 -17.19 0.79
N GLU A 45 -11.98 -16.66 1.69
CA GLU A 45 -11.92 -17.00 3.11
C GLU A 45 -12.16 -18.50 3.37
N GLU A 46 -13.14 -19.10 2.67
CA GLU A 46 -13.42 -20.53 2.77
C GLU A 46 -12.24 -21.34 2.22
N ALA A 47 -11.71 -20.93 1.07
CA ALA A 47 -10.54 -21.57 0.46
C ALA A 47 -9.34 -21.58 1.43
N ILE A 48 -9.02 -20.45 2.07
CA ILE A 48 -7.95 -20.37 3.06
C ILE A 48 -8.18 -21.29 4.25
N LYS A 49 -9.41 -21.29 4.82
CA LYS A 49 -9.77 -22.15 5.95
C LYS A 49 -9.64 -23.63 5.59
N LEU A 50 -10.10 -24.02 4.40
CA LEU A 50 -10.03 -25.40 3.94
C LEU A 50 -8.61 -25.83 3.60
N GLY A 51 -7.84 -24.98 2.92
CA GLY A 51 -6.43 -25.24 2.64
C GLY A 51 -5.63 -25.53 3.91
N LYS A 52 -5.82 -24.70 4.95
CA LYS A 52 -5.18 -24.91 6.27
C LYS A 52 -5.51 -26.29 6.85
N LYS A 53 -6.75 -26.77 6.70
CA LYS A 53 -7.17 -28.09 7.15
C LYS A 53 -6.52 -29.22 6.36
N GLU A 54 -6.32 -29.02 5.06
CA GLU A 54 -5.75 -30.03 4.15
C GLU A 54 -4.21 -29.98 4.07
N GLY A 55 -3.56 -29.03 4.74
CA GLY A 55 -2.11 -28.84 4.69
C GLY A 55 -1.62 -28.15 3.41
N ILE A 56 -2.51 -27.45 2.71
CA ILE A 56 -2.22 -26.70 1.49
C ILE A 56 -2.32 -25.21 1.81
N LYS A 57 -1.26 -24.45 1.53
CA LYS A 57 -1.28 -23.02 1.72
C LYS A 57 -1.99 -22.35 0.54
N VAL A 58 -3.08 -21.66 0.84
CA VAL A 58 -3.88 -20.93 -0.17
C VAL A 58 -3.50 -19.46 -0.10
N ILE A 59 -3.05 -18.94 -1.23
CA ILE A 59 -2.82 -17.52 -1.46
C ILE A 59 -4.14 -16.92 -1.97
N PRO A 60 -4.73 -15.93 -1.30
CA PRO A 60 -5.91 -15.25 -1.84
C PRO A 60 -5.54 -14.53 -3.12
N GLY A 61 -6.32 -14.73 -4.17
CA GLY A 61 -6.08 -14.15 -5.47
C GLY A 61 -7.35 -13.75 -6.21
N ILE A 62 -7.17 -13.09 -7.34
CA ILE A 62 -8.21 -12.69 -8.29
C ILE A 62 -7.59 -12.57 -9.68
N GLU A 63 -8.35 -12.83 -10.73
CA GLU A 63 -8.00 -12.40 -12.10
C GLU A 63 -8.99 -11.33 -12.57
N ILE A 64 -8.51 -10.09 -12.71
CA ILE A 64 -9.31 -8.96 -13.18
C ILE A 64 -9.28 -8.91 -14.71
N SER A 65 -10.46 -8.98 -15.32
CA SER A 65 -10.68 -8.80 -16.75
C SER A 65 -10.60 -7.32 -17.12
N ALA A 66 -9.54 -6.92 -17.81
CA ALA A 66 -9.24 -5.54 -18.14
C ALA A 66 -8.93 -5.33 -19.63
N PHE A 67 -8.61 -4.09 -19.98
CA PHE A 67 -8.38 -3.67 -21.35
C PHE A 67 -7.27 -2.63 -21.46
N ASN A 68 -6.46 -2.75 -22.51
CA ASN A 68 -5.58 -1.69 -22.97
C ASN A 68 -6.31 -0.86 -24.04
N PHE A 69 -6.94 0.23 -23.64
CA PHE A 69 -7.67 1.11 -24.56
C PHE A 69 -6.76 1.81 -25.59
N GLU A 70 -5.47 1.97 -25.33
CA GLU A 70 -4.54 2.60 -26.30
C GLU A 70 -4.21 1.69 -27.48
N LYS A 71 -4.27 0.37 -27.26
CA LYS A 71 -3.89 -0.65 -28.26
C LYS A 71 -5.05 -1.53 -28.70
N ASP A 72 -6.24 -1.29 -28.15
CA ASP A 72 -7.46 -2.05 -28.41
C ASP A 72 -7.29 -3.55 -28.14
N LYS A 73 -6.73 -3.88 -26.97
CA LYS A 73 -6.39 -5.27 -26.59
C LYS A 73 -6.93 -5.63 -25.22
N LYS A 74 -7.40 -6.87 -25.07
CA LYS A 74 -7.71 -7.45 -23.76
C LYS A 74 -6.44 -7.69 -22.96
N VAL A 75 -6.54 -7.51 -21.66
CA VAL A 75 -5.45 -7.72 -20.70
C VAL A 75 -6.06 -8.28 -19.44
N HIS A 76 -5.48 -9.32 -18.86
CA HIS A 76 -5.88 -9.78 -17.54
C HIS A 76 -4.79 -9.49 -16.51
N ILE A 77 -5.21 -9.09 -15.32
CA ILE A 77 -4.32 -8.78 -14.20
C ILE A 77 -4.65 -9.71 -13.05
N LEU A 78 -3.68 -10.54 -12.67
CA LEU A 78 -3.73 -11.32 -11.46
C LEU A 78 -3.41 -10.41 -10.26
N GLY A 79 -4.18 -10.55 -9.20
CA GLY A 79 -3.91 -9.96 -7.89
C GLY A 79 -3.66 -11.06 -6.86
N PHE A 80 -2.70 -10.86 -5.96
CA PHE A 80 -2.43 -11.80 -4.86
C PHE A 80 -2.25 -11.07 -3.52
N ASN A 81 -2.57 -11.74 -2.41
CA ASN A 81 -2.27 -11.28 -1.04
C ASN A 81 -2.79 -9.86 -0.69
N PHE A 82 -3.92 -9.47 -1.24
CA PHE A 82 -4.64 -8.25 -0.88
C PHE A 82 -5.51 -8.45 0.38
N ASP A 83 -5.99 -7.34 0.95
CA ASP A 83 -7.01 -7.34 2.02
C ASP A 83 -8.29 -8.05 1.53
N LEU A 84 -8.76 -9.05 2.28
CA LEU A 84 -9.93 -9.86 1.91
C LEU A 84 -11.24 -9.06 1.90
N GLU A 85 -11.29 -7.88 2.53
CA GLU A 85 -12.41 -6.95 2.31
C GLU A 85 -12.46 -6.44 0.86
N GLY A 86 -11.29 -6.30 0.23
CA GLY A 86 -11.10 -5.97 -1.19
C GLY A 86 -11.92 -4.77 -1.66
N LYS A 87 -11.95 -3.69 -0.87
CA LYS A 87 -12.84 -2.55 -1.08
C LYS A 87 -12.66 -1.91 -2.46
N ASN A 88 -11.42 -1.74 -2.91
CA ASN A 88 -11.13 -1.10 -4.19
C ASN A 88 -11.30 -2.08 -5.36
N ILE A 89 -10.91 -3.34 -5.17
CA ILE A 89 -11.14 -4.43 -6.13
C ILE A 89 -12.64 -4.59 -6.39
N LYS A 90 -13.48 -4.74 -5.36
CA LYS A 90 -14.94 -4.86 -5.48
C LYS A 90 -15.57 -3.66 -6.17
N LYS A 91 -15.16 -2.45 -5.78
CA LYS A 91 -15.64 -1.20 -6.42
C LYS A 91 -15.37 -1.20 -7.93
N LEU A 92 -14.23 -1.75 -8.36
CA LEU A 92 -13.87 -1.85 -9.77
C LEU A 92 -14.60 -2.98 -10.50
N CYS A 93 -14.68 -4.16 -9.89
CA CYS A 93 -15.14 -5.39 -10.54
C CYS A 93 -16.65 -5.64 -10.45
N ASP A 94 -17.35 -5.21 -9.40
CA ASP A 94 -18.80 -5.44 -9.26
C ASP A 94 -19.61 -4.91 -10.46
N PRO A 95 -19.32 -3.70 -11.01
CA PRO A 95 -19.99 -3.23 -12.22
C PRO A 95 -19.67 -4.09 -13.47
N ILE A 96 -18.48 -4.69 -13.54
CA ILE A 96 -18.09 -5.60 -14.64
C ILE A 96 -18.93 -6.86 -14.57
N LEU A 97 -19.05 -7.47 -13.39
CA LEU A 97 -19.86 -8.67 -13.16
C LEU A 97 -21.34 -8.44 -13.52
N GLN A 98 -21.91 -7.29 -13.16
CA GLN A 98 -23.27 -6.92 -13.55
C GLN A 98 -23.45 -6.82 -15.06
N LYS A 99 -22.52 -6.16 -15.76
CA LYS A 99 -22.51 -6.08 -17.23
C LYS A 99 -22.35 -7.45 -17.86
N ARG A 100 -21.43 -8.28 -17.34
CA ARG A 100 -21.18 -9.65 -17.81
C ARG A 100 -22.45 -10.49 -17.72
N ASN A 101 -23.12 -10.48 -16.57
CA ASN A 101 -24.35 -11.23 -16.38
C ASN A 101 -25.47 -10.76 -17.34
N ALA A 102 -25.64 -9.45 -17.50
CA ALA A 102 -26.61 -8.89 -18.44
C ALA A 102 -26.31 -9.29 -19.90
N ASN A 103 -25.04 -9.26 -20.30
CA ASN A 103 -24.62 -9.66 -21.64
C ASN A 103 -24.83 -11.17 -21.88
N SER A 104 -24.53 -12.02 -20.90
CA SER A 104 -24.80 -13.46 -20.98
C SER A 104 -26.29 -13.78 -21.05
N ILE A 105 -27.15 -13.04 -20.35
CA ILE A 105 -28.62 -13.17 -20.50
C ILE A 105 -29.04 -12.82 -21.93
N LEU A 106 -28.48 -11.74 -22.51
CA LEU A 106 -28.73 -11.38 -23.90
C LEU A 106 -28.29 -12.49 -24.87
N HIS A 107 -27.13 -13.11 -24.65
CA HIS A 107 -26.68 -14.27 -25.44
C HIS A 107 -27.68 -15.42 -25.38
N ILE A 108 -28.18 -15.77 -24.19
CA ILE A 108 -29.21 -16.82 -24.03
C ILE A 108 -30.48 -16.47 -24.81
N VAL A 109 -30.95 -15.21 -24.73
CA VAL A 109 -32.12 -14.74 -25.47
C VAL A 109 -31.89 -14.86 -26.97
N ASN A 110 -30.73 -14.41 -27.47
CA ASN A 110 -30.39 -14.49 -28.89
C ASN A 110 -30.38 -15.95 -29.38
N LEU A 111 -29.79 -16.87 -28.60
CA LEU A 111 -29.80 -18.30 -28.93
C LEU A 111 -31.22 -18.85 -29.03
N ILE A 112 -32.08 -18.58 -28.05
CA ILE A 112 -33.47 -19.06 -28.05
C ILE A 112 -34.25 -18.49 -29.25
N GLN A 113 -34.09 -17.19 -29.54
CA GLN A 113 -34.75 -16.54 -30.68
C GLN A 113 -34.28 -17.10 -32.03
N ASN A 114 -33.04 -17.58 -32.10
CA ASN A 114 -32.46 -18.23 -33.29
C ASN A 114 -32.66 -19.76 -33.29
N GLY A 115 -33.58 -20.29 -32.48
CA GLY A 115 -34.04 -21.68 -32.57
C GLY A 115 -33.29 -22.71 -31.72
N TYR A 116 -32.34 -22.28 -30.88
CA TYR A 116 -31.69 -23.18 -29.92
C TYR A 116 -32.65 -23.54 -28.78
N LYS A 117 -32.84 -24.84 -28.54
CA LYS A 117 -33.75 -25.38 -27.52
C LYS A 117 -33.04 -25.56 -26.18
N ILE A 118 -32.64 -24.46 -25.57
CA ILE A 118 -31.91 -24.41 -24.30
C ILE A 118 -32.78 -23.88 -23.15
N SER A 119 -32.47 -24.29 -21.91
CA SER A 119 -33.20 -23.86 -20.71
C SER A 119 -32.44 -22.78 -19.93
N ILE A 120 -32.96 -21.56 -19.92
CA ILE A 120 -32.40 -20.47 -19.08
C ILE A 120 -32.36 -20.85 -17.59
N LYS A 121 -33.36 -21.62 -17.11
CA LYS A 121 -33.42 -22.09 -15.72
C LYS A 121 -32.26 -23.03 -15.40
N ASN A 122 -31.90 -23.91 -16.32
CA ASN A 122 -30.76 -24.82 -16.15
C ASN A 122 -29.45 -24.03 -16.10
N ILE A 123 -29.27 -23.07 -17.03
CA ILE A 123 -28.08 -22.23 -17.08
C ILE A 123 -27.92 -21.40 -15.80
N ILE A 124 -29.00 -20.78 -15.31
CA ILE A 124 -29.00 -20.06 -14.01
C ILE A 124 -28.64 -21.01 -12.87
N ASN A 125 -29.15 -22.24 -12.86
CA ASN A 125 -28.83 -23.21 -11.83
C ASN A 125 -27.35 -23.65 -11.87
N ARG A 126 -26.74 -23.73 -13.07
CA ARG A 126 -25.31 -23.97 -13.24
C ARG A 126 -24.45 -22.81 -12.72
N ALA A 127 -24.93 -21.58 -12.89
CA ALA A 127 -24.27 -20.36 -12.44
C ALA A 127 -24.60 -19.96 -10.99
N ARG A 128 -25.19 -20.86 -10.19
CA ARG A 128 -25.72 -20.53 -8.87
C ARG A 128 -24.62 -20.02 -7.92
N ASP A 129 -23.49 -20.72 -7.89
CA ASP A 129 -22.43 -20.45 -6.93
C ASP A 129 -21.55 -19.25 -7.36
N SER A 130 -21.41 -19.02 -8.67
CA SER A 130 -20.77 -17.82 -9.21
C SER A 130 -21.65 -16.56 -9.17
N GLY A 131 -22.99 -16.72 -9.11
CA GLY A 131 -23.95 -15.61 -9.13
C GLY A 131 -23.99 -14.83 -10.46
N VAL A 132 -23.14 -15.19 -11.42
CA VAL A 132 -22.97 -14.54 -12.72
C VAL A 132 -22.86 -15.62 -13.79
N ILE A 133 -23.57 -15.44 -14.90
CA ILE A 133 -23.51 -16.39 -16.01
C ILE A 133 -22.28 -16.10 -16.87
N TYR A 134 -21.43 -17.11 -17.04
CA TYR A 134 -20.31 -17.12 -17.97
C TYR A 134 -20.66 -17.94 -19.23
N LYS A 135 -19.89 -17.77 -20.31
CA LYS A 135 -20.13 -18.46 -21.59
C LYS A 135 -20.06 -19.99 -21.42
N GLN A 136 -19.22 -20.46 -20.51
CA GLN A 136 -19.03 -21.86 -20.12
C GLN A 136 -20.35 -22.47 -19.62
N HIS A 137 -21.15 -21.75 -18.83
CA HIS A 137 -22.47 -22.21 -18.37
C HIS A 137 -23.47 -22.35 -19.53
N ILE A 138 -23.42 -21.46 -20.52
CA ILE A 138 -24.26 -21.52 -21.72
C ILE A 138 -23.83 -22.71 -22.59
N MET A 139 -22.52 -22.88 -22.79
CA MET A 139 -21.97 -23.99 -23.57
C MET A 139 -22.24 -25.35 -22.91
N ASP A 140 -22.19 -25.47 -21.58
CA ASP A 140 -22.51 -26.72 -20.88
C ASP A 140 -23.98 -27.14 -21.09
N GLU A 141 -24.91 -26.19 -21.17
CA GLU A 141 -26.30 -26.47 -21.56
C GLU A 141 -26.39 -26.87 -23.05
N LEU A 142 -25.63 -26.23 -23.94
CA LEU A 142 -25.59 -26.61 -25.35
C LEU A 142 -25.02 -28.03 -25.55
N ILE A 143 -24.04 -28.43 -24.74
CA ILE A 143 -23.50 -29.79 -24.70
C ILE A 143 -24.56 -30.77 -24.19
N GLU A 144 -25.25 -30.45 -23.09
CA GLU A 144 -26.33 -31.31 -22.56
C GLU A 144 -27.46 -31.52 -23.59
N LYS A 145 -27.73 -30.51 -24.41
CA LYS A 145 -28.72 -30.60 -25.51
C LYS A 145 -28.18 -31.26 -26.78
N GLY A 146 -26.90 -31.64 -26.82
CA GLY A 146 -26.28 -32.34 -27.94
C GLY A 146 -25.94 -31.45 -29.14
N TYR A 147 -25.84 -30.13 -28.97
CA TYR A 147 -25.42 -29.22 -30.04
C TYR A 147 -23.91 -29.24 -30.29
N THR A 148 -23.13 -29.61 -29.29
CA THR A 148 -21.67 -29.76 -29.36
C THR A 148 -21.21 -30.73 -28.26
N ASN A 149 -19.95 -31.12 -28.28
CA ASN A 149 -19.32 -32.03 -27.31
C ASN A 149 -18.27 -31.38 -26.40
N GLU A 150 -17.85 -30.15 -26.70
CA GLU A 150 -16.82 -29.42 -25.94
C GLU A 150 -17.11 -27.91 -25.88
N ILE A 151 -16.60 -27.25 -24.83
CA ILE A 151 -16.86 -25.83 -24.56
C ILE A 151 -16.27 -24.93 -25.65
N TYR A 152 -15.03 -25.16 -26.07
CA TYR A 152 -14.33 -24.34 -27.07
C TYR A 152 -14.37 -24.93 -28.49
N SER A 153 -15.54 -25.44 -28.87
CA SER A 153 -15.82 -26.05 -30.19
C SER A 153 -15.91 -25.04 -31.34
N GLU A 154 -16.04 -25.52 -32.59
CA GLU A 154 -16.38 -24.67 -33.74
C GLU A 154 -17.67 -23.86 -33.49
N LEU A 155 -18.68 -24.47 -32.86
CA LEU A 155 -19.92 -23.79 -32.48
C LEU A 155 -19.66 -22.60 -31.54
N TYR A 156 -18.72 -22.72 -30.60
CA TYR A 156 -18.34 -21.59 -29.74
C TYR A 156 -17.79 -20.42 -30.55
N LYS A 157 -16.94 -20.69 -31.55
CA LYS A 157 -16.38 -19.66 -32.43
C LYS A 157 -17.46 -19.01 -33.28
N GLU A 158 -18.38 -19.80 -33.84
CA GLU A 158 -19.51 -19.32 -34.64
C GLU A 158 -20.47 -18.45 -33.82
N LEU A 159 -20.70 -18.79 -32.55
CA LEU A 159 -21.63 -18.05 -31.70
C LEU A 159 -21.01 -16.78 -31.11
N PHE A 160 -19.80 -16.86 -30.56
CA PHE A 160 -19.24 -15.82 -29.67
C PHE A 160 -18.08 -15.02 -30.27
N LYS A 161 -17.65 -15.29 -31.50
CA LYS A 161 -16.57 -14.57 -32.17
C LYS A 161 -17.09 -13.93 -33.47
N LYS A 162 -16.33 -12.96 -33.99
CA LYS A 162 -16.62 -12.26 -35.27
C LYS A 162 -18.07 -11.76 -35.33
N ASP A 163 -18.84 -12.17 -36.33
CA ASP A 163 -20.22 -11.76 -36.55
C ASP A 163 -21.26 -12.74 -35.96
N GLY A 164 -20.83 -13.59 -35.02
CA GLY A 164 -21.71 -14.55 -34.35
C GLY A 164 -22.88 -13.87 -33.62
N ILE A 165 -23.99 -14.58 -33.49
CA ILE A 165 -25.23 -14.05 -32.85
C ILE A 165 -25.07 -13.69 -31.37
N CYS A 166 -23.95 -14.08 -30.75
CA CYS A 166 -23.54 -13.77 -29.38
C CYS A 166 -22.14 -13.12 -29.32
N SER A 167 -21.69 -12.48 -30.40
CA SER A 167 -20.35 -11.88 -30.50
C SER A 167 -20.18 -10.59 -29.69
N ASN A 168 -21.28 -9.94 -29.32
CA ASN A 168 -21.28 -8.75 -28.49
C ASN A 168 -20.61 -8.99 -27.12
N ASP A 169 -19.76 -8.03 -26.73
CA ASP A 169 -18.98 -8.08 -25.50
C ASP A 169 -19.21 -6.84 -24.63
N ILE A 170 -18.74 -6.90 -23.40
CA ILE A 170 -18.85 -5.78 -22.45
C ILE A 170 -17.67 -4.80 -22.59
N ILE A 171 -17.87 -3.58 -22.10
CA ILE A 171 -16.76 -2.65 -21.88
C ILE A 171 -16.13 -2.97 -20.53
N TYR A 172 -14.89 -3.45 -20.57
CA TYR A 172 -14.04 -3.76 -19.43
C TYR A 172 -13.44 -2.49 -18.79
N VAL A 173 -12.72 -2.65 -17.69
CA VAL A 173 -11.96 -1.58 -17.03
C VAL A 173 -10.57 -1.42 -17.64
N ASP A 174 -9.93 -0.26 -17.45
CA ASP A 174 -8.54 -0.09 -17.87
C ASP A 174 -7.62 -0.94 -17.00
N ALA A 175 -6.64 -1.61 -17.61
CA ALA A 175 -5.69 -2.45 -16.88
C ALA A 175 -4.83 -1.66 -15.87
N VAL A 176 -4.61 -0.36 -16.09
CA VAL A 176 -3.99 0.53 -15.11
C VAL A 176 -4.85 0.64 -13.84
N ASP A 177 -6.17 0.74 -13.98
CA ASP A 177 -7.09 0.83 -12.84
C ASP A 177 -7.18 -0.50 -12.10
N ALA A 178 -7.08 -1.64 -12.81
CA ALA A 178 -6.98 -2.97 -12.20
C ALA A 178 -5.75 -3.10 -11.31
N VAL A 179 -4.57 -2.71 -11.80
CA VAL A 179 -3.34 -2.70 -10.98
C VAL A 179 -3.50 -1.80 -9.77
N LYS A 180 -3.96 -0.55 -9.96
CA LYS A 180 -4.17 0.39 -8.85
C LYS A 180 -5.12 -0.15 -7.79
N ALA A 181 -6.23 -0.78 -8.19
CA ALA A 181 -7.19 -1.35 -7.24
C ALA A 181 -6.55 -2.44 -6.38
N ILE A 182 -5.77 -3.35 -6.98
CA ILE A 182 -5.02 -4.38 -6.25
C ILE A 182 -4.02 -3.75 -5.28
N LYS A 183 -3.28 -2.71 -5.72
CA LYS A 183 -2.29 -2.03 -4.87
C LYS A 183 -2.93 -1.26 -3.72
N LEU A 184 -4.07 -0.61 -3.94
CA LEU A 184 -4.81 0.10 -2.90
C LEU A 184 -5.35 -0.86 -1.82
N ASP A 185 -5.69 -2.09 -2.19
CA ASP A 185 -6.06 -3.15 -1.25
C ASP A 185 -4.82 -3.90 -0.70
N GLY A 186 -3.61 -3.39 -0.92
CA GLY A 186 -2.36 -3.89 -0.33
C GLY A 186 -1.80 -5.17 -0.98
N GLY A 187 -2.36 -5.60 -2.11
CA GLY A 187 -1.91 -6.78 -2.84
C GLY A 187 -0.71 -6.54 -3.75
N VAL A 188 -0.30 -7.63 -4.41
CA VAL A 188 0.65 -7.59 -5.52
C VAL A 188 -0.06 -7.86 -6.83
N ALA A 189 0.30 -7.12 -7.87
CA ALA A 189 -0.31 -7.18 -9.19
C ALA A 189 0.64 -7.85 -10.20
N VAL A 190 0.09 -8.76 -11.00
CA VAL A 190 0.83 -9.57 -11.97
C VAL A 190 0.10 -9.55 -13.31
N LEU A 191 0.84 -9.35 -14.41
CA LEU A 191 0.26 -9.45 -15.75
C LEU A 191 0.05 -10.94 -16.09
N ALA A 192 -1.20 -11.35 -16.29
CA ALA A 192 -1.57 -12.72 -16.61
C ALA A 192 -1.29 -13.03 -18.09
N HIS A 193 -0.81 -14.24 -18.35
CA HIS A 193 -0.62 -14.88 -19.67
C HIS A 193 -0.35 -13.93 -20.85
N PRO A 194 0.68 -13.05 -20.77
CA PRO A 194 0.87 -12.00 -21.76
C PRO A 194 1.14 -12.51 -23.18
N GLY A 195 1.60 -13.75 -23.34
CA GLY A 195 1.74 -14.40 -24.65
C GLY A 195 0.39 -14.76 -25.29
N GLN A 196 -0.58 -15.22 -24.49
CA GLN A 196 -1.92 -15.58 -24.98
C GLN A 196 -2.66 -14.37 -25.55
N LEU A 197 -2.58 -13.23 -24.85
CA LEU A 197 -3.28 -11.99 -25.23
C LEU A 197 -2.40 -11.01 -26.04
N ASN A 198 -1.12 -11.33 -26.26
CA ASN A 198 -0.14 -10.44 -26.87
C ASN A 198 -0.16 -9.04 -26.23
N SER A 199 -0.09 -8.99 -24.90
CA SER A 199 -0.30 -7.79 -24.08
C SER A 199 1.00 -7.12 -23.60
N TYR A 200 2.16 -7.50 -24.14
CA TYR A 200 3.47 -6.97 -23.74
C TYR A 200 3.60 -5.44 -23.80
N ASP A 201 2.90 -4.81 -24.74
CA ASP A 201 2.96 -3.36 -24.98
C ASP A 201 2.47 -2.50 -23.81
N ILE A 202 1.74 -3.07 -22.86
CA ILE A 202 1.23 -2.35 -21.70
C ILE A 202 2.18 -2.37 -20.49
N ILE A 203 3.20 -3.23 -20.48
CA ILE A 203 4.05 -3.49 -19.29
C ILE A 203 4.63 -2.19 -18.74
N ASP A 204 5.23 -1.35 -19.59
CA ASP A 204 5.84 -0.08 -19.19
C ASP A 204 4.82 0.85 -18.47
N ARG A 205 3.55 0.86 -18.91
CA ARG A 205 2.47 1.64 -18.27
C ARG A 205 2.05 1.05 -16.93
N LEU A 206 1.96 -0.28 -16.84
CA LEU A 206 1.55 -0.97 -15.62
C LEU A 206 2.64 -0.86 -14.53
N VAL A 207 3.92 -0.93 -14.90
CA VAL A 207 5.05 -0.74 -13.97
C VAL A 207 4.95 0.63 -13.27
N ASN A 208 4.62 1.69 -14.01
CA ASN A 208 4.49 3.05 -13.46
C ASN A 208 3.38 3.19 -12.40
N VAL A 209 2.46 2.22 -12.33
CA VAL A 209 1.35 2.22 -11.36
C VAL A 209 1.42 1.06 -10.37
N GLY A 210 2.55 0.35 -10.34
CA GLY A 210 2.85 -0.64 -9.31
C GLY A 210 2.67 -2.10 -9.72
N LEU A 211 2.84 -2.46 -11.01
CA LEU A 211 2.96 -3.86 -11.41
C LEU A 211 4.18 -4.50 -10.71
N ASP A 212 3.99 -5.65 -10.07
CA ASP A 212 5.05 -6.33 -9.32
C ASP A 212 5.61 -7.56 -10.04
N GLY A 213 4.83 -8.18 -10.93
CA GLY A 213 5.21 -9.43 -11.59
C GLY A 213 4.61 -9.67 -12.97
N LEU A 214 5.11 -10.73 -13.61
CA LEU A 214 4.61 -11.26 -14.88
C LEU A 214 4.38 -12.77 -14.75
N GLU A 215 3.32 -13.29 -15.36
CA GLU A 215 3.16 -14.74 -15.48
C GLU A 215 4.10 -15.29 -16.54
N LEU A 216 5.01 -16.18 -16.14
CA LEU A 216 6.00 -16.81 -17.00
C LEU A 216 5.54 -18.17 -17.50
N ASN A 217 5.20 -19.07 -16.58
CA ASN A 217 4.84 -20.43 -16.93
C ASN A 217 3.32 -20.51 -17.15
N HIS A 218 2.93 -20.65 -18.41
CA HIS A 218 1.55 -20.80 -18.86
C HIS A 218 1.52 -21.67 -20.12
N GLU A 219 0.43 -22.40 -20.35
CA GLU A 219 0.34 -23.40 -21.44
C GLU A 219 0.48 -22.76 -22.83
N ASP A 220 -0.12 -21.57 -22.99
CA ASP A 220 -0.09 -20.80 -24.23
C ASP A 220 1.20 -20.00 -24.49
N HIS A 221 2.21 -20.09 -23.61
CA HIS A 221 3.47 -19.39 -23.82
C HIS A 221 4.45 -20.22 -24.65
N SER A 222 4.83 -19.67 -25.80
CA SER A 222 5.91 -20.22 -26.62
C SER A 222 7.29 -19.91 -26.01
N PRO A 223 8.38 -20.56 -26.47
CA PRO A 223 9.74 -20.21 -26.06
C PRO A 223 10.08 -18.72 -26.27
N LYS A 224 9.52 -18.11 -27.32
CA LYS A 224 9.70 -16.67 -27.60
C LYS A 224 8.99 -15.79 -26.57
N ASP A 225 7.81 -16.20 -26.12
CA ASP A 225 7.06 -15.47 -25.08
C ASP A 225 7.83 -15.50 -23.76
N ILE A 226 8.41 -16.65 -23.42
CA ILE A 226 9.28 -16.84 -22.25
C ILE A 226 10.50 -15.90 -22.33
N GLU A 227 11.16 -15.78 -23.49
CA GLU A 227 12.27 -14.85 -23.68
C GLU A 227 11.86 -13.39 -23.42
N ILE A 228 10.76 -12.94 -24.04
CA ILE A 228 10.23 -11.58 -23.87
C ILE A 228 9.89 -11.29 -22.40
N ILE A 229 9.23 -12.23 -21.71
CA ILE A 229 8.85 -12.08 -20.30
C ILE A 229 10.10 -11.93 -19.42
N ASN A 230 11.15 -12.72 -19.67
CA ASN A 230 12.42 -12.61 -18.94
C ASN A 230 13.12 -11.28 -19.22
N GLU A 231 13.08 -10.76 -20.45
CA GLU A 231 13.63 -9.43 -20.78
C GLU A 231 12.93 -8.33 -19.96
N TYR A 232 11.60 -8.32 -19.92
CA TYR A 232 10.84 -7.35 -19.12
C TYR A 232 11.04 -7.52 -17.62
N SER A 233 11.07 -8.76 -17.13
CA SER A 233 11.36 -9.05 -15.73
C SER A 233 12.72 -8.52 -15.31
N ASN A 234 13.77 -8.73 -16.11
CA ASN A 234 15.10 -8.19 -15.83
C ASN A 234 15.15 -6.66 -15.94
N LYS A 235 14.47 -6.07 -16.95
CA LYS A 235 14.42 -4.61 -17.16
C LYS A 235 13.79 -3.87 -15.98
N TYR A 236 12.74 -4.44 -15.39
CA TYR A 236 11.92 -3.79 -14.37
C TYR A 236 12.01 -4.42 -12.98
N ASN A 237 12.83 -5.45 -12.82
CA ASN A 237 12.97 -6.23 -11.59
C ASN A 237 11.63 -6.82 -11.10
N LEU A 238 10.83 -7.36 -12.03
CA LEU A 238 9.52 -7.96 -11.76
C LEU A 238 9.67 -9.43 -11.40
N PHE A 239 8.93 -9.91 -10.40
CA PHE A 239 8.93 -11.34 -10.08
C PHE A 239 8.12 -12.15 -11.11
N LEU A 240 8.40 -13.44 -11.21
CA LEU A 240 7.76 -14.31 -12.20
C LEU A 240 6.84 -15.32 -11.51
N THR A 241 5.60 -15.43 -11.98
CA THR A 241 4.63 -16.43 -11.55
C THR A 241 4.43 -17.51 -12.60
N GLY A 242 3.56 -18.46 -12.30
CA GLY A 242 3.07 -19.45 -13.24
C GLY A 242 1.89 -20.21 -12.67
N GLY A 243 1.04 -20.68 -13.54
CA GLY A 243 -0.11 -21.46 -13.16
C GLY A 243 -0.67 -22.23 -14.33
N SER A 244 -1.60 -23.12 -14.02
CA SER A 244 -2.23 -23.98 -15.02
C SER A 244 -3.41 -23.30 -15.73
N ASP A 245 -3.89 -22.17 -15.23
CA ASP A 245 -5.14 -21.54 -15.64
C ASP A 245 -6.30 -22.55 -15.62
N PHE A 246 -6.37 -23.31 -14.52
CA PHE A 246 -7.24 -24.48 -14.43
C PHE A 246 -8.71 -24.11 -14.30
N HIS A 247 -9.54 -24.62 -15.22
CA HIS A 247 -10.99 -24.46 -15.22
C HIS A 247 -11.76 -25.81 -15.12
N GLY A 248 -11.06 -26.92 -14.88
CA GLY A 248 -11.65 -28.27 -14.90
C GLY A 248 -12.23 -28.61 -16.28
N LYS A 249 -13.41 -29.26 -16.34
CA LYS A 249 -14.02 -29.64 -17.63
C LYS A 249 -14.41 -28.44 -18.51
N TYR A 250 -14.42 -27.23 -17.96
CA TYR A 250 -14.73 -26.01 -18.70
C TYR A 250 -13.52 -25.40 -19.42
N GLY A 251 -12.30 -25.86 -19.09
CA GLY A 251 -11.05 -25.43 -19.73
C GLY A 251 -10.58 -26.38 -20.82
N SER A 252 -9.31 -26.20 -21.23
CA SER A 252 -8.51 -27.18 -21.96
C SER A 252 -8.30 -28.47 -21.12
N GLU A 253 -7.77 -29.54 -21.75
CA GLU A 253 -7.40 -30.79 -21.07
C GLU A 253 -6.15 -30.64 -20.17
N THR A 254 -6.18 -29.64 -19.30
CA THR A 254 -5.07 -29.25 -18.42
C THR A 254 -5.34 -29.81 -17.01
N SER A 255 -4.33 -30.41 -16.38
CA SER A 255 -4.47 -30.90 -15.00
C SER A 255 -3.96 -29.87 -14.00
N LEU A 256 -4.67 -29.72 -12.88
CA LEU A 256 -4.30 -28.78 -11.83
C LEU A 256 -2.85 -29.04 -11.35
N GLY A 257 -2.00 -28.02 -11.39
CA GLY A 257 -0.58 -28.14 -11.04
C GLY A 257 0.33 -28.84 -12.06
N CYS A 258 -0.12 -29.01 -13.31
CA CYS A 258 0.76 -29.46 -14.40
C CYS A 258 1.76 -28.39 -14.84
N ILE A 259 1.35 -27.13 -14.73
CA ILE A 259 2.20 -25.95 -14.84
C ILE A 259 2.32 -25.35 -13.45
N THR A 260 3.55 -25.03 -13.04
CA THR A 260 3.84 -24.57 -11.69
C THR A 260 4.59 -23.26 -11.70
N SER A 261 4.35 -22.44 -10.68
CA SER A 261 5.12 -21.23 -10.42
C SER A 261 6.61 -21.51 -10.11
N PRO A 262 7.52 -20.60 -10.50
CA PRO A 262 8.91 -20.61 -10.04
C PRO A 262 9.02 -20.70 -8.50
N LYS A 263 10.05 -21.38 -7.98
CA LYS A 263 10.17 -21.61 -6.52
C LYS A 263 10.44 -20.32 -5.74
N GLU A 264 11.05 -19.34 -6.41
CA GLU A 264 11.45 -18.05 -5.87
C GLU A 264 10.23 -17.24 -5.47
N VAL A 265 9.18 -17.24 -6.30
CA VAL A 265 7.94 -16.49 -6.04
C VAL A 265 7.12 -17.11 -4.91
N ILE A 266 7.27 -18.42 -4.64
CA ILE A 266 6.64 -19.04 -3.47
C ILE A 266 7.08 -18.31 -2.20
N LYS A 267 8.35 -17.94 -2.06
CA LYS A 267 8.80 -17.15 -0.90
C LYS A 267 8.26 -15.73 -0.91
N VAL A 268 8.06 -15.13 -2.08
CA VAL A 268 7.50 -13.78 -2.24
C VAL A 268 6.02 -13.76 -1.82
N LEU A 269 5.26 -14.81 -2.13
CA LEU A 269 3.83 -14.90 -1.81
C LEU A 269 3.54 -15.63 -0.48
N ASP A 270 4.41 -16.52 -0.01
CA ASP A 270 4.35 -17.10 1.34
C ASP A 270 4.72 -16.10 2.41
N LYS A 271 5.61 -15.18 2.06
CA LYS A 271 5.62 -13.87 2.68
C LYS A 271 4.24 -13.28 2.42
N LYS A 272 3.33 -13.53 3.35
CA LYS A 272 2.36 -12.52 3.74
C LYS A 272 3.18 -11.34 4.24
N PHE A 273 3.75 -10.60 3.30
CA PHE A 273 4.79 -9.60 3.51
C PHE A 273 6.02 -9.98 4.37
N ASP A 274 6.18 -11.10 5.09
CA ASP A 274 6.78 -11.01 6.45
C ASP A 274 6.08 -9.83 7.13
N GLU A 275 4.97 -10.08 7.84
CA GLU A 275 4.20 -9.00 8.46
C GLU A 275 5.07 -8.05 9.33
N ASP A 276 6.29 -8.48 9.67
CA ASP A 276 7.30 -7.75 10.43
C ASP A 276 8.62 -7.39 9.69
N THR A 277 8.77 -7.58 8.36
CA THR A 277 9.96 -7.01 7.70
C THR A 277 9.92 -5.48 7.76
N PRO A 278 11.07 -4.79 7.89
CA PRO A 278 11.08 -3.34 7.92
C PRO A 278 10.34 -2.70 6.73
N GLU A 279 10.53 -3.23 5.52
CA GLU A 279 9.89 -2.77 4.28
C GLU A 279 8.38 -3.01 4.28
N ALA A 280 7.92 -4.16 4.79
CA ALA A 280 6.50 -4.46 4.93
C ALA A 280 5.81 -3.48 5.87
N ILE A 281 6.43 -3.26 7.03
CA ILE A 281 5.92 -2.35 8.05
C ILE A 281 5.92 -0.93 7.49
N GLU A 282 6.98 -0.49 6.82
CA GLU A 282 7.05 0.83 6.19
C GLU A 282 5.94 1.04 5.15
N ASN A 283 5.71 0.06 4.26
CA ASN A 283 4.62 0.12 3.28
C ASN A 283 3.24 0.15 3.93
N PHE A 284 3.04 -0.61 5.00
CA PHE A 284 1.82 -0.57 5.79
C PHE A 284 1.60 0.83 6.40
N ILE A 285 2.63 1.44 7.00
CA ILE A 285 2.56 2.78 7.57
C ILE A 285 2.22 3.80 6.48
N LYS A 286 2.95 3.79 5.35
CA LYS A 286 2.70 4.69 4.21
C LYS A 286 1.25 4.60 3.75
N SER A 287 0.69 3.39 3.65
CA SER A 287 -0.70 3.17 3.24
C SER A 287 -1.70 3.79 4.23
N ILE A 288 -1.59 3.50 5.52
CA ILE A 288 -2.53 4.04 6.51
C ILE A 288 -2.37 5.55 6.71
N VAL A 289 -1.15 6.09 6.60
CA VAL A 289 -0.90 7.54 6.66
C VAL A 289 -1.47 8.26 5.43
N SER A 290 -1.35 7.66 4.24
CA SER A 290 -1.99 8.19 3.02
C SER A 290 -3.52 8.23 3.17
N GLN A 291 -4.13 7.15 3.66
CA GLN A 291 -5.58 7.10 3.92
C GLN A 291 -6.02 8.14 4.95
N ALA A 292 -5.25 8.32 6.04
CA ALA A 292 -5.51 9.36 7.02
C ALA A 292 -5.43 10.76 6.41
N GLY A 293 -4.45 11.01 5.54
CA GLY A 293 -4.32 12.29 4.84
C GLY A 293 -5.48 12.57 3.87
N GLU A 294 -6.07 11.54 3.25
CA GLU A 294 -7.29 11.71 2.44
C GLU A 294 -8.49 12.20 3.27
N PHE A 295 -8.62 11.73 4.52
CA PHE A 295 -9.65 12.22 5.44
C PHE A 295 -9.49 13.71 5.77
N ILE A 296 -8.28 14.25 5.68
CA ILE A 296 -7.98 15.66 5.91
C ILE A 296 -8.17 16.48 4.62
N ARG A 297 -7.68 15.98 3.47
CA ARG A 297 -7.76 16.68 2.18
C ARG A 297 -9.20 16.93 1.75
N LYS A 298 -10.06 15.92 1.88
CA LYS A 298 -11.42 15.98 1.37
C LYS A 298 -12.23 17.13 2.00
N PRO A 299 -12.26 17.30 3.34
CA PRO A 299 -12.85 18.47 3.98
C PRO A 299 -12.18 19.80 3.65
N ILE A 300 -10.85 19.87 3.46
CA ILE A 300 -10.17 21.13 3.07
C ILE A 300 -10.67 21.60 1.70
N VAL A 301 -10.81 20.67 0.74
CA VAL A 301 -11.32 20.97 -0.61
C VAL A 301 -12.81 21.32 -0.58
N GLU A 302 -13.61 20.59 0.22
CA GLU A 302 -15.06 20.78 0.33
C GLU A 302 -15.45 22.05 1.13
N ASN A 303 -14.65 22.46 2.13
CA ASN A 303 -14.88 23.64 2.99
C ASN A 303 -14.32 24.95 2.44
N MET A 304 -13.77 25.01 1.22
CA MET A 304 -13.50 26.28 0.54
C MET A 304 -14.75 27.19 0.41
N ASN A 305 -15.96 26.66 0.71
CA ASN A 305 -17.24 27.37 0.62
C ASN A 305 -18.02 27.57 1.94
N LEU A 306 -17.57 27.11 3.11
CA LEU A 306 -18.38 27.21 4.34
C LEU A 306 -17.72 28.10 5.41
N LYS A 307 -18.18 29.36 5.43
CA LYS A 307 -17.97 30.30 6.54
C LYS A 307 -18.38 29.64 7.86
N LEU A 308 -17.42 29.65 8.78
CA LEU A 308 -17.45 29.08 10.12
C LEU A 308 -18.66 29.54 10.93
N LYS A 309 -19.45 28.59 11.45
CA LYS A 309 -20.32 28.82 12.60
C LYS A 309 -19.52 28.56 13.88
N ASN A 310 -19.41 29.59 14.72
CA ASN A 310 -19.03 29.57 16.14
C ASN A 310 -17.56 29.76 16.56
N ASN A 311 -16.63 30.11 15.68
CA ASN A 311 -15.32 30.69 16.08
C ASN A 311 -14.48 29.92 17.13
N ASP A 312 -14.72 28.64 17.39
CA ASP A 312 -13.89 27.83 18.29
C ASP A 312 -13.05 26.82 17.50
N PHE A 313 -12.01 27.35 16.85
CA PHE A 313 -11.07 26.55 16.06
C PHE A 313 -10.36 25.46 16.87
N LYS A 314 -10.27 25.61 18.20
CA LYS A 314 -9.64 24.60 19.07
C LYS A 314 -10.45 23.30 19.13
N ASP A 315 -11.77 23.39 19.18
CA ASP A 315 -12.63 22.19 19.22
C ASP A 315 -12.62 21.41 17.90
N ILE A 316 -12.54 22.10 16.76
CA ILE A 316 -12.50 21.48 15.43
C ILE A 316 -11.18 20.73 15.22
N VAL A 317 -10.08 21.34 15.64
CA VAL A 317 -8.75 20.75 15.65
C VAL A 317 -8.74 19.45 16.43
N THR A 318 -9.08 19.54 17.72
CA THR A 318 -9.05 18.39 18.63
C THR A 318 -9.90 17.24 18.10
N LYS A 319 -10.99 17.52 17.38
CA LYS A 319 -11.78 16.48 16.74
C LYS A 319 -11.05 15.77 15.59
N HIS A 320 -10.39 16.50 14.68
CA HIS A 320 -9.67 15.89 13.56
C HIS A 320 -8.44 15.13 14.06
N ASP A 321 -7.66 15.72 14.97
CA ASP A 321 -6.53 15.06 15.63
C ASP A 321 -6.95 13.72 16.27
N ILE A 322 -8.02 13.73 17.07
CA ILE A 322 -8.56 12.51 17.71
C ILE A 322 -9.06 11.49 16.66
N GLU A 323 -9.72 11.92 15.60
CA GLU A 323 -10.25 11.01 14.56
C GLU A 323 -9.13 10.32 13.78
N ILE A 324 -8.11 11.07 13.37
CA ILE A 324 -6.92 10.54 12.69
C ILE A 324 -6.17 9.59 13.62
N GLU A 325 -5.92 10.00 14.86
CA GLU A 325 -5.21 9.16 15.82
C GLU A 325 -5.97 7.85 16.08
N LYS A 326 -7.29 7.90 16.29
CA LYS A 326 -8.12 6.71 16.44
C LYS A 326 -8.06 5.80 15.23
N PHE A 327 -8.08 6.36 14.02
CA PHE A 327 -7.98 5.58 12.79
C PHE A 327 -6.62 4.86 12.70
N LEU A 328 -5.52 5.59 12.92
CA LEU A 328 -4.17 5.04 12.88
C LEU A 328 -3.97 3.97 13.96
N VAL A 329 -4.33 4.28 15.22
CA VAL A 329 -4.25 3.35 16.34
C VAL A 329 -5.09 2.11 16.06
N LYS A 330 -6.31 2.24 15.53
CA LYS A 330 -7.17 1.10 15.20
C LYS A 330 -6.50 0.21 14.14
N LYS A 331 -6.07 0.77 13.02
CA LYS A 331 -5.45 0.00 11.93
C LYS A 331 -4.15 -0.68 12.36
N ILE A 332 -3.32 0.02 13.12
CA ILE A 332 -2.11 -0.56 13.70
C ILE A 332 -2.46 -1.68 14.68
N SER A 333 -3.46 -1.49 15.55
CA SER A 333 -3.86 -2.50 16.55
C SER A 333 -4.48 -3.75 15.91
N GLU A 334 -5.20 -3.59 14.79
CA GLU A 334 -5.75 -4.71 14.02
C GLU A 334 -4.65 -5.62 13.48
N ARG A 335 -3.51 -5.03 13.08
CA ARG A 335 -2.36 -5.77 12.53
C ARG A 335 -1.35 -6.21 13.60
N TYR A 336 -1.11 -5.38 14.60
CA TYR A 336 -0.10 -5.56 15.64
C TYR A 336 -0.72 -5.42 17.05
N PRO A 337 -1.54 -6.39 17.48
CA PRO A 337 -2.32 -6.28 18.71
C PRO A 337 -1.45 -6.16 19.97
N GLU A 338 -0.22 -6.69 19.96
CA GLU A 338 0.70 -6.67 21.11
C GLU A 338 1.55 -5.40 21.20
N HIS A 339 1.57 -4.55 20.16
CA HIS A 339 2.38 -3.34 20.17
C HIS A 339 1.78 -2.28 21.09
N SER A 340 2.64 -1.38 21.56
CA SER A 340 2.24 -0.25 22.40
C SER A 340 2.31 1.07 21.64
N PHE A 341 1.79 2.14 22.23
CA PHE A 341 1.64 3.43 21.58
C PHE A 341 2.16 4.56 22.47
N ILE A 342 2.58 5.66 21.84
CA ILE A 342 2.84 6.96 22.45
C ILE A 342 2.22 7.98 21.51
N THR A 343 1.11 8.58 21.93
CA THR A 343 0.31 9.42 21.02
C THR A 343 -0.04 10.76 21.67
N GLU A 344 -0.18 11.81 20.86
CA GLU A 344 -0.47 13.15 21.34
C GLU A 344 -1.82 13.25 22.07
N GLU A 345 -2.88 12.70 21.46
CA GLU A 345 -4.27 12.80 21.92
C GLU A 345 -4.66 11.67 22.88
N LYS A 346 -3.71 10.78 23.20
CA LYS A 346 -3.84 9.69 24.18
C LYS A 346 -5.07 8.79 23.95
N THR A 347 -5.42 8.50 22.69
CA THR A 347 -6.59 7.69 22.32
C THR A 347 -6.41 6.18 22.58
N SER A 348 -5.16 5.73 22.76
CA SER A 348 -4.84 4.34 23.13
C SER A 348 -4.71 4.17 24.65
N SER A 349 -5.10 3.00 25.18
CA SER A 349 -4.85 2.61 26.57
C SER A 349 -3.44 2.05 26.82
N LYS A 350 -2.69 1.70 25.77
CA LYS A 350 -1.33 1.12 25.86
C LYS A 350 -0.22 2.18 25.75
N GLN A 351 -0.28 3.23 26.57
CA GLN A 351 0.64 4.38 26.55
C GLN A 351 1.96 4.10 27.28
N PHE A 352 2.82 3.24 26.72
CA PHE A 352 4.11 2.87 27.32
C PHE A 352 5.10 2.32 26.27
N PHE A 353 6.38 2.25 26.60
CA PHE A 353 7.36 1.55 25.77
C PHE A 353 7.32 0.04 25.96
N SER A 354 7.21 -0.70 24.86
CA SER A 354 7.31 -2.16 24.81
C SER A 354 8.43 -2.58 23.84
N GLU A 355 8.46 -3.84 23.39
CA GLU A 355 9.38 -4.25 22.33
C GLU A 355 9.16 -3.41 21.06
N TYR A 356 7.90 -3.16 20.70
CA TYR A 356 7.52 -2.34 19.55
C TYR A 356 6.56 -1.24 19.99
N THR A 357 6.96 0.01 19.77
CA THR A 357 6.20 1.17 20.20
C THR A 357 5.98 2.13 19.05
N TRP A 358 4.71 2.39 18.76
CA TRP A 358 4.27 3.35 17.76
C TRP A 358 4.19 4.75 18.35
N ILE A 359 4.89 5.71 17.76
CA ILE A 359 4.87 7.10 18.20
C ILE A 359 4.17 7.93 17.13
N ILE A 360 3.06 8.57 17.49
CA ILE A 360 2.13 9.18 16.53
C ILE A 360 1.86 10.64 16.91
N ASP A 361 2.07 11.52 15.96
CA ASP A 361 1.51 12.88 15.94
C ASP A 361 0.52 12.95 14.75
N PRO A 362 -0.79 13.02 15.02
CA PRO A 362 -1.81 13.00 13.97
C PRO A 362 -1.78 14.26 13.09
N ILE A 363 -1.44 15.43 13.63
CA ILE A 363 -1.31 16.69 12.88
C ILE A 363 -0.22 17.57 13.52
N ASP A 364 1.03 17.33 13.11
CA ASP A 364 2.15 18.21 13.47
C ASP A 364 2.04 19.52 12.69
N GLY A 365 2.01 20.64 13.40
CA GLY A 365 1.72 21.94 12.82
C GLY A 365 0.24 22.28 12.82
N THR A 366 -0.48 21.88 13.85
CA THR A 366 -1.91 22.15 14.07
C THR A 366 -2.31 23.62 13.84
N THR A 367 -1.47 24.57 14.24
CA THR A 367 -1.71 26.00 13.99
C THR A 367 -1.73 26.32 12.49
N ASN A 368 -0.87 25.67 11.71
CA ASN A 368 -0.85 25.84 10.25
C ASN A 368 -2.02 25.14 9.59
N PHE A 369 -2.39 23.94 10.05
CA PHE A 369 -3.59 23.24 9.61
C PHE A 369 -4.84 24.11 9.73
N VAL A 370 -5.01 24.78 10.87
CA VAL A 370 -6.16 25.66 11.15
C VAL A 370 -6.18 26.91 10.28
N ASN A 371 -5.07 27.63 10.24
CA ASN A 371 -5.06 29.01 9.73
C ASN A 371 -4.69 29.08 8.25
N PHE A 372 -3.89 28.14 7.77
CA PHE A 372 -3.28 28.21 6.44
C PHE A 372 -3.62 27.01 5.56
N HIS A 373 -4.08 25.90 6.16
CA HIS A 373 -4.39 24.66 5.46
C HIS A 373 -3.21 24.17 4.59
N LYS A 374 -1.98 24.33 5.08
CA LYS A 374 -0.72 23.91 4.45
C LYS A 374 0.38 23.81 5.50
N ASP A 375 1.52 23.23 5.13
CA ASP A 375 2.73 23.18 5.98
C ASP A 375 2.45 22.51 7.35
N PHE A 376 1.72 21.40 7.32
CA PHE A 376 1.47 20.48 8.43
C PHE A 376 1.66 19.04 7.94
N ALA A 377 1.87 18.09 8.86
CA ALA A 377 2.11 16.71 8.51
C ALA A 377 1.46 15.71 9.46
N ILE A 378 1.24 14.49 8.95
CA ILE A 378 1.02 13.31 9.79
C ILE A 378 2.39 12.68 10.03
N SER A 379 2.74 12.40 11.29
CA SER A 379 4.03 11.84 11.67
C SER A 379 3.84 10.53 12.43
N VAL A 380 4.43 9.45 11.93
CA VAL A 380 4.34 8.11 12.51
C VAL A 380 5.71 7.47 12.55
N ALA A 381 6.14 7.08 13.75
CA ALA A 381 7.36 6.31 13.96
C ALA A 381 7.05 4.96 14.59
N LEU A 382 7.86 3.96 14.25
CA LEU A 382 7.98 2.71 14.99
C LEU A 382 9.35 2.67 15.65
N TYR A 383 9.35 2.43 16.96
CA TYR A 383 10.54 2.18 17.75
C TYR A 383 10.61 0.71 18.12
N LYS A 384 11.79 0.10 18.03
CA LYS A 384 12.07 -1.27 18.45
C LYS A 384 13.07 -1.27 19.60
N TYR A 385 12.72 -1.85 20.74
CA TYR A 385 13.51 -1.80 21.99
C TYR A 385 13.94 -0.36 22.36
N LYS A 386 12.98 0.58 22.29
CA LYS A 386 13.18 2.03 22.52
C LYS A 386 14.20 2.71 21.59
N LYS A 387 14.59 2.05 20.49
CA LYS A 387 15.46 2.63 19.46
C LYS A 387 14.65 2.96 18.20
N PRO A 388 15.02 4.02 17.46
CA PRO A 388 14.35 4.34 16.21
C PRO A 388 14.47 3.18 15.21
N TYR A 389 13.38 2.82 14.54
CA TYR A 389 13.33 1.69 13.61
C TYR A 389 12.77 2.09 12.24
N ILE A 390 11.57 2.66 12.18
CA ILE A 390 10.94 3.14 10.93
C ILE A 390 10.27 4.50 11.19
N GLY A 391 10.43 5.45 10.27
CA GLY A 391 9.79 6.76 10.36
C GLY A 391 9.08 7.11 9.06
N VAL A 392 7.88 7.67 9.16
CA VAL A 392 7.09 8.21 8.05
C VAL A 392 6.57 9.60 8.44
N VAL A 393 6.81 10.59 7.60
CA VAL A 393 6.27 11.94 7.73
C VAL A 393 5.59 12.31 6.42
N TYR A 394 4.32 12.69 6.47
CA TYR A 394 3.53 12.98 5.28
C TYR A 394 3.06 14.43 5.28
N ASP A 395 3.62 15.25 4.38
CA ASP A 395 3.08 16.58 4.06
C ASP A 395 1.79 16.38 3.26
N VAL A 396 0.67 16.44 3.98
CA VAL A 396 -0.65 16.13 3.44
C VAL A 396 -1.03 17.06 2.31
N VAL A 397 -0.57 18.31 2.28
CA VAL A 397 -1.04 19.27 1.27
C VAL A 397 -0.16 19.21 0.02
N LYS A 398 1.15 19.01 0.18
CA LYS A 398 2.08 18.89 -0.95
C LYS A 398 2.16 17.49 -1.55
N ASP A 399 1.56 16.50 -0.89
CA ASP A 399 1.65 15.09 -1.28
C ASP A 399 3.11 14.58 -1.26
N LEU A 400 3.83 14.94 -0.20
CA LEU A 400 5.22 14.51 0.01
C LEU A 400 5.28 13.53 1.17
N MET A 401 5.52 12.26 0.84
CA MET A 401 5.72 11.14 1.74
C MET A 401 7.22 10.93 1.96
N TYR A 402 7.71 11.42 3.09
CA TYR A 402 9.05 11.11 3.57
C TYR A 402 9.01 9.80 4.35
N SER A 403 9.97 8.91 4.11
CA SER A 403 10.10 7.70 4.89
C SER A 403 11.54 7.25 5.05
N ALA A 404 11.81 6.53 6.12
CA ALA A 404 13.12 5.96 6.36
C ALA A 404 13.04 4.68 7.19
N ILE A 405 13.93 3.74 6.87
CA ILE A 405 14.20 2.55 7.66
C ILE A 405 15.61 2.68 8.22
N SER A 406 15.73 2.61 9.54
CA SER A 406 17.00 2.73 10.25
C SER A 406 18.04 1.71 9.76
N GLY A 407 19.23 2.20 9.41
CA GLY A 407 20.35 1.43 8.86
C GLY A 407 20.18 0.96 7.43
N LYS A 408 19.22 1.51 6.67
CA LYS A 408 18.95 1.11 5.28
C LYS A 408 18.91 2.30 4.33
N MET A 409 17.75 2.95 4.22
CA MET A 409 17.50 3.97 3.20
C MET A 409 16.44 4.97 3.65
N ALA A 410 16.55 6.17 3.07
CA ALA A 410 15.57 7.24 3.13
C ALA A 410 14.92 7.42 1.76
N MET A 411 13.62 7.70 1.74
CA MET A 411 12.83 7.87 0.51
C MET A 411 11.97 9.14 0.58
N LEU A 412 11.71 9.71 -0.59
CA LEU A 412 10.72 10.75 -0.83
C LEU A 412 9.83 10.27 -1.98
N ASN A 413 8.53 10.10 -1.73
CA ASN A 413 7.56 9.63 -2.72
C ASN A 413 8.02 8.34 -3.45
N GLY A 414 8.59 7.39 -2.70
CA GLY A 414 9.09 6.12 -3.23
C GLY A 414 10.41 6.23 -4.01
N THR A 415 11.00 7.42 -4.14
CA THR A 415 12.33 7.60 -4.72
C THR A 415 13.37 7.70 -3.61
N GLN A 416 14.46 6.95 -3.72
CA GLN A 416 15.55 7.01 -2.73
C GLN A 416 16.18 8.40 -2.71
N ILE A 417 16.31 8.97 -1.51
CA ILE A 417 17.03 10.22 -1.29
C ILE A 417 18.49 9.85 -1.01
N THR A 418 19.40 10.45 -1.77
CA THR A 418 20.83 10.42 -1.43
C THR A 418 21.32 11.84 -1.33
N LYS A 419 22.05 12.13 -0.26
CA LYS A 419 22.67 13.42 -0.05
C LYS A 419 24.16 13.23 0.16
N PRO A 420 25.03 13.85 -0.65
CA PRO A 420 26.45 13.92 -0.31
C PRO A 420 26.59 14.73 0.97
N ALA A 421 27.35 14.22 1.94
CA ALA A 421 27.64 14.97 3.16
C ALA A 421 28.39 16.24 2.76
N ASN A 422 27.75 17.40 2.91
CA ASN A 422 28.44 18.68 2.76
C ASN A 422 29.12 19.02 4.10
N GLU A 423 30.22 18.34 4.38
CA GLU A 423 31.01 18.56 5.60
C GLU A 423 31.64 19.95 5.64
N GLU A 424 31.74 20.63 4.50
CA GLU A 424 32.28 22.00 4.40
C GLU A 424 31.23 23.08 4.71
N LEU A 425 29.95 22.72 4.86
CA LEU A 425 28.88 23.68 5.12
C LEU A 425 29.00 24.25 6.54
N LYS A 426 29.19 25.57 6.61
CA LYS A 426 29.40 26.32 7.85
C LYS A 426 28.10 26.92 8.38
N LEU A 427 28.12 27.28 9.67
CA LEU A 427 26.99 27.96 10.32
C LEU A 427 26.64 29.29 9.64
N GLU A 428 27.64 30.05 9.16
CA GLU A 428 27.45 31.35 8.48
C GLU A 428 26.63 31.25 7.18
N ASP A 429 26.61 30.09 6.54
CA ASP A 429 25.84 29.82 5.33
C ASP A 429 24.45 29.22 5.61
N SER A 430 24.15 28.97 6.89
CA SER A 430 23.01 28.15 7.30
C SER A 430 21.72 28.95 7.46
N ILE A 431 20.60 28.37 7.03
CA ILE A 431 19.25 28.83 7.38
C ILE A 431 18.74 27.98 8.55
N ILE A 432 18.39 28.64 9.66
CA ILE A 432 17.95 27.97 10.91
C ILE A 432 16.49 28.29 11.19
N ASP A 433 15.67 27.26 11.44
CA ASP A 433 14.30 27.42 11.92
C ASP A 433 14.24 27.51 13.45
N PHE A 434 13.57 28.55 13.97
CA PHE A 434 13.11 28.59 15.36
C PHE A 434 11.89 29.51 15.52
N SER A 435 11.14 29.38 16.62
CA SER A 435 9.96 30.20 16.88
C SER A 435 10.22 31.32 17.89
N LEU A 436 9.42 32.40 17.86
CA LEU A 436 9.41 33.42 18.92
C LEU A 436 9.13 32.84 20.31
N ASN A 437 8.31 31.79 20.39
CA ASN A 437 8.07 31.05 21.63
C ASN A 437 9.35 30.37 22.12
N SER A 438 10.14 29.79 21.21
CA SER A 438 11.43 29.18 21.55
C SER A 438 12.39 30.23 22.11
N ILE A 439 12.47 31.42 21.50
CA ILE A 439 13.29 32.54 21.99
C ILE A 439 12.89 32.89 23.44
N THR A 440 11.60 33.11 23.68
CA THR A 440 11.08 33.51 25.00
C THR A 440 11.33 32.44 26.06
N ASN A 441 11.01 31.17 25.76
CA ASN A 441 11.16 30.07 26.72
C ASN A 441 12.61 29.76 27.05
N LEU A 442 13.49 29.76 26.04
CA LEU A 442 14.92 29.54 26.27
C LEU A 442 15.51 30.69 27.09
N ARG A 443 15.11 31.94 26.83
CA ARG A 443 15.55 33.10 27.61
C ARG A 443 15.17 32.99 29.08
N ASN A 444 13.95 32.51 29.38
CA ASN A 444 13.50 32.25 30.74
C ASN A 444 14.34 31.16 31.44
N ASN A 445 14.93 30.26 30.66
CA ASN A 445 15.86 29.22 31.11
C ASN A 445 17.33 29.62 30.94
N LYS A 446 17.61 30.93 30.83
CA LYS A 446 18.96 31.52 30.74
C LYS A 446 19.76 31.10 29.48
N ILE A 447 19.08 30.66 28.43
CA ILE A 447 19.66 30.40 27.10
C ILE A 447 19.23 31.51 26.16
N ASP A 448 20.19 32.24 25.61
CA ASP A 448 19.90 33.36 24.71
C ASP A 448 20.03 32.95 23.24
N LEU A 449 18.89 32.62 22.62
CA LEU A 449 18.82 32.23 21.22
C LEU A 449 19.19 33.37 20.27
N THR A 450 19.13 34.64 20.69
CA THR A 450 19.46 35.78 19.81
C THR A 450 20.95 35.86 19.46
N LYS A 451 21.82 35.19 20.25
CA LYS A 451 23.27 35.14 20.02
C LYS A 451 23.69 34.48 18.72
N ILE A 452 22.82 33.69 18.09
CA ILE A 452 23.16 33.03 16.80
C ILE A 452 22.86 33.93 15.59
N ASN A 453 22.17 35.05 15.77
CA ASN A 453 21.66 35.89 14.68
C ASN A 453 22.77 36.35 13.73
N ASP A 454 23.90 36.79 14.27
CA ASP A 454 25.01 37.33 13.48
C ASP A 454 25.92 36.23 12.90
N SER A 455 25.57 34.96 13.12
CA SER A 455 26.37 33.79 12.73
C SER A 455 25.65 32.87 11.76
N ILE A 456 24.44 33.22 11.33
CA ILE A 456 23.62 32.43 10.40
C ILE A 456 23.26 33.29 9.20
N ARG A 457 23.02 32.64 8.06
CA ARG A 457 22.55 33.33 6.84
C ARG A 457 21.13 33.87 7.00
N GLY A 458 20.29 33.16 7.75
CA GLY A 458 18.93 33.61 7.96
C GLY A 458 18.11 32.73 8.88
N HIS A 459 17.01 33.31 9.34
CA HIS A 459 16.03 32.68 10.21
C HIS A 459 14.74 32.33 9.45
N ARG A 460 14.08 31.24 9.82
CA ARG A 460 12.73 30.86 9.38
C ARG A 460 11.88 30.38 10.57
N SER A 461 10.56 30.34 10.38
CA SER A 461 9.66 29.67 11.31
C SER A 461 8.55 28.99 10.51
N TYR A 462 8.69 27.69 10.25
CA TYR A 462 7.74 26.94 9.43
C TYR A 462 6.51 26.47 10.23
N GLY A 463 6.64 26.24 11.54
CA GLY A 463 5.51 25.93 12.41
C GLY A 463 5.11 24.45 12.51
N SER A 464 5.86 23.54 11.87
CA SER A 464 5.78 22.08 12.05
C SER A 464 7.18 21.53 12.29
N ALA A 465 7.36 20.77 13.38
CA ALA A 465 8.67 20.27 13.78
C ALA A 465 9.17 19.16 12.86
N SER A 466 8.32 18.20 12.55
CA SER A 466 8.61 17.06 11.69
C SER A 466 8.97 17.52 10.26
N LEU A 467 8.25 18.49 9.70
CA LEU A 467 8.57 19.05 8.38
C LEU A 467 9.87 19.87 8.40
N ALA A 468 10.14 20.65 9.46
CA ALA A 468 11.41 21.37 9.58
C ALA A 468 12.60 20.39 9.62
N ILE A 469 12.48 19.28 10.34
CA ILE A 469 13.50 18.23 10.38
C ILE A 469 13.65 17.52 9.02
N CYS A 470 12.56 17.22 8.33
CA CYS A 470 12.61 16.65 6.98
C CYS A 470 13.32 17.60 6.00
N LYS A 471 13.05 18.90 6.09
CA LYS A 471 13.74 19.95 5.30
C LYS A 471 15.24 20.04 5.59
N ILE A 472 15.67 19.74 6.83
CA ILE A 472 17.11 19.60 7.12
C ILE A 472 17.68 18.38 6.41
N ALA A 473 16.99 17.25 6.53
CA ALA A 473 17.40 15.99 5.92
C ALA A 473 17.54 16.13 4.39
N THR A 474 16.64 16.87 3.73
CA THR A 474 16.69 17.16 2.28
C THR A 474 17.58 18.35 1.89
N GLY A 475 18.10 19.13 2.85
CA GLY A 475 19.01 20.26 2.62
C GLY A 475 18.35 21.60 2.28
N GLU A 476 17.04 21.72 2.43
CA GLU A 476 16.34 23.01 2.36
C GLU A 476 16.62 23.89 3.58
N LEU A 477 16.95 23.28 4.73
CA LEU A 477 17.36 23.93 5.97
C LEU A 477 18.65 23.33 6.50
N GLN A 478 19.37 24.08 7.31
CA GLN A 478 20.64 23.64 7.90
C GLN A 478 20.53 23.37 9.40
N GLY A 479 19.49 23.90 10.06
CA GLY A 479 19.22 23.56 11.44
C GLY A 479 17.83 23.99 11.92
N TYR A 480 17.46 23.45 13.08
CA TYR A 480 16.18 23.68 13.73
C TYR A 480 16.37 23.68 15.25
N ILE A 481 15.75 24.65 15.94
CA ILE A 481 15.81 24.80 17.39
C ILE A 481 14.42 25.01 17.96
N SER A 482 14.01 24.14 18.88
CA SER A 482 12.75 24.25 19.61
C SER A 482 12.95 24.07 21.11
N SER A 483 12.15 24.77 21.91
CA SER A 483 12.26 24.77 23.37
C SER A 483 11.28 23.83 24.06
N LYS A 484 10.37 23.19 23.33
CA LYS A 484 9.19 22.56 23.96
C LYS A 484 8.62 21.39 23.16
N LEU A 485 9.50 20.62 22.50
CA LEU A 485 9.02 19.46 21.77
C LEU A 485 8.71 18.29 22.70
N LYS A 486 7.77 17.47 22.27
CA LYS A 486 7.54 16.14 22.80
C LYS A 486 8.06 15.10 21.81
N ILE A 487 8.10 13.83 22.25
CA ILE A 487 8.72 12.76 21.45
C ILE A 487 8.04 12.56 20.09
N TRP A 488 6.72 12.71 20.01
CA TRP A 488 5.97 12.53 18.77
C TRP A 488 6.27 13.60 17.70
N ASP A 489 6.60 14.82 18.11
CA ASP A 489 6.96 15.93 17.20
C ASP A 489 8.20 15.64 16.33
N PHE A 490 9.10 14.75 16.79
CA PHE A 490 10.38 14.51 16.12
C PHE A 490 10.71 13.04 15.85
N ALA A 491 10.09 12.08 16.54
CA ALA A 491 10.45 10.65 16.49
C ALA A 491 10.54 10.07 15.08
N ALA A 492 9.62 10.42 14.18
CA ALA A 492 9.64 9.92 12.81
C ALA A 492 10.72 10.63 11.97
N ALA A 493 10.78 11.95 12.09
CA ALA A 493 11.65 12.78 11.26
C ALA A 493 13.15 12.61 11.59
N VAL A 494 13.50 12.29 12.85
CA VAL A 494 14.90 12.03 13.21
C VAL A 494 15.46 10.77 12.57
N ILE A 495 14.62 9.76 12.28
CA ILE A 495 15.04 8.54 11.57
C ILE A 495 15.50 8.91 10.15
N LEU A 496 14.71 9.73 9.46
CA LEU A 496 15.07 10.28 8.15
C LEU A 496 16.36 11.11 8.23
N LEU A 497 16.47 11.98 9.24
CA LEU A 497 17.63 12.84 9.43
C LEU A 497 18.93 12.03 9.63
N GLU A 498 18.89 10.98 10.46
CA GLU A 498 20.05 10.11 10.72
C GLU A 498 20.47 9.33 9.48
N GLU A 499 19.51 8.74 8.74
CA GLU A 499 19.80 8.03 7.49
C GLU A 499 20.47 8.95 6.46
N LEU A 500 20.13 10.24 6.47
CA LEU A 500 20.74 11.27 5.63
C LEU A 500 21.91 12.00 6.30
N ARG A 501 22.51 11.39 7.34
CA ARG A 501 23.72 11.82 8.05
C ARG A 501 23.64 13.16 8.77
N GLY A 502 22.42 13.67 8.94
CA GLY A 502 22.16 14.78 9.85
C GLY A 502 22.35 14.37 11.31
N CYS A 503 22.24 15.33 12.20
CA CYS A 503 22.40 15.07 13.63
C CYS A 503 21.46 15.91 14.46
N TYR A 504 21.10 15.39 15.63
CA TYR A 504 20.24 16.09 16.58
C TYR A 504 20.72 15.86 18.00
N GLU A 505 20.19 16.66 18.92
CA GLU A 505 20.43 16.59 20.35
C GLU A 505 19.23 17.18 21.07
N TYR A 506 18.90 16.60 22.23
CA TYR A 506 17.79 17.07 23.04
C TYR A 506 18.16 17.06 24.52
N PHE A 507 17.56 18.00 25.26
CA PHE A 507 17.95 18.32 26.62
C PHE A 507 16.72 18.39 27.54
N SER A 508 16.90 17.89 28.76
CA SER A 508 15.91 17.96 29.84
C SER A 508 16.06 19.26 30.61
N TYR A 509 14.93 19.90 30.92
CA TYR A 509 14.89 21.03 31.86
C TYR A 509 15.10 20.61 33.32
N ASN A 510 14.91 19.33 33.65
CA ASN A 510 14.85 18.84 35.03
C ASN A 510 16.15 18.18 35.50
N ASN A 511 17.26 18.42 34.79
CA ASN A 511 18.56 17.82 35.08
C ASN A 511 18.58 16.28 35.00
N GLU A 512 17.58 15.67 34.36
CA GLU A 512 17.50 14.22 34.16
C GLU A 512 18.21 13.81 32.86
N ALA A 513 18.91 12.67 32.88
CA ALA A 513 19.60 12.13 31.71
C ALA A 513 18.73 11.17 30.88
N PHE A 514 17.42 11.11 31.16
CA PHE A 514 16.46 10.29 30.46
C PHE A 514 15.23 11.10 30.02
N LEU A 515 14.55 10.64 28.97
CA LEU A 515 13.29 11.22 28.50
C LEU A 515 12.10 10.46 29.09
N ALA A 516 11.23 11.13 29.84
CA ALA A 516 9.90 10.61 30.17
C ALA A 516 8.88 10.94 29.07
N LEU A 517 7.79 10.17 28.99
CA LEU A 517 6.80 10.25 27.91
C LEU A 517 6.15 11.63 27.75
N ASP A 518 5.88 12.31 28.86
CA ASP A 518 5.18 13.60 28.87
C ASP A 518 6.15 14.81 28.95
N ASP A 519 7.47 14.57 28.94
CA ASP A 519 8.46 15.63 29.06
C ASP A 519 8.53 16.50 27.82
N LYS A 520 8.65 17.81 28.05
CA LYS A 520 9.01 18.77 27.01
C LYS A 520 10.53 18.95 27.00
N VAL A 521 11.13 18.83 25.83
CA VAL A 521 12.57 18.96 25.65
C VAL A 521 12.95 20.21 24.87
N ILE A 522 14.17 20.69 25.13
CA ILE A 522 14.88 21.53 24.17
C ILE A 522 15.42 20.59 23.11
N PHE A 523 15.16 20.89 21.84
CA PHE A 523 15.56 20.07 20.71
C PHE A 523 16.35 20.90 19.71
N ILE A 524 17.48 20.36 19.26
CA ILE A 524 18.33 20.95 18.24
C ILE A 524 18.59 19.88 17.19
N ALA A 525 18.30 20.18 15.92
CA ALA A 525 18.71 19.39 14.77
C ALA A 525 19.57 20.23 13.82
N ALA A 526 20.49 19.58 13.13
CA ALA A 526 21.36 20.22 12.15
C ALA A 526 21.72 19.25 11.02
N GLU A 527 22.05 19.84 9.88
CA GLU A 527 22.47 19.11 8.68
C GLU A 527 23.79 18.35 8.88
N ASN A 528 24.71 18.90 9.70
CA ASN A 528 25.98 18.26 9.99
C ASN A 528 26.43 18.54 11.45
N ARG A 529 27.45 17.80 11.90
CA ARG A 529 27.98 17.90 13.27
C ARG A 529 28.62 19.25 13.56
N GLN A 530 29.24 19.88 12.58
CA GLN A 530 29.90 21.17 12.75
C GLN A 530 28.88 22.25 13.12
N ILE A 531 27.82 22.39 12.33
CA ILE A 531 26.72 23.34 12.57
C ILE A 531 26.11 23.10 13.94
N LYS A 532 25.82 21.84 14.30
CA LYS A 532 25.27 21.51 15.62
C LYS A 532 26.19 21.97 16.76
N ASN A 533 27.48 21.65 16.68
CA ASN A 533 28.44 21.99 17.73
C ASN A 533 28.62 23.50 17.86
N GLU A 534 28.66 24.24 16.75
CA GLU A 534 28.74 25.70 16.75
C GLU A 534 27.48 26.33 17.37
N LEU A 535 26.28 25.80 17.07
CA LEU A 535 25.02 26.21 17.70
C LEU A 535 25.07 25.98 19.22
N LEU A 536 25.45 24.79 19.67
CA LEU A 536 25.54 24.45 21.09
C LEU A 536 26.51 25.37 21.84
N ASN A 537 27.68 25.63 21.27
CA ASN A 537 28.69 26.51 21.85
C ASN A 537 28.17 27.96 22.00
N LYS A 538 27.44 28.47 21.00
CA LYS A 538 26.87 29.83 21.04
C LYS A 538 25.74 29.96 22.06
N LEU A 539 24.92 28.93 22.21
CA LEU A 539 23.79 28.93 23.13
C LEU A 539 24.21 28.82 24.60
N ASN A 540 25.36 28.19 24.88
CA ASN A 540 25.97 28.08 26.20
C ASN A 540 24.98 27.60 27.29
N PHE A 541 24.61 26.32 27.20
CA PHE A 541 23.62 25.71 28.08
C PHE A 541 24.07 25.73 29.56
N PRO A 542 23.17 26.09 30.51
CA PRO A 542 23.47 26.05 31.94
C PRO A 542 23.56 24.60 32.45
N LEU A 543 24.31 24.39 33.53
CA LEU A 543 24.49 23.08 34.19
C LEU A 543 23.19 22.41 34.64
N SER A 544 22.09 23.16 34.80
CA SER A 544 20.77 22.62 35.15
C SER A 544 20.08 21.93 33.98
N ILE A 545 20.57 22.11 32.76
CA ILE A 545 20.01 21.52 31.55
C ILE A 545 20.93 20.39 31.11
N ASN A 546 20.45 19.16 31.25
CA ASN A 546 21.22 17.97 30.93
C ASN A 546 20.87 17.44 29.55
N ARG A 547 21.90 17.01 28.83
CA ARG A 547 21.74 16.20 27.64
C ARG A 547 21.06 14.89 28.01
N ILE A 548 20.03 14.53 27.26
CA ILE A 548 19.37 13.24 27.43
C ILE A 548 20.11 12.19 26.61
N ASN A 549 20.43 11.06 27.25
CA ASN A 549 21.19 9.98 26.62
C ASN A 549 20.38 8.69 26.44
N ASN A 550 19.25 8.54 27.13
CA ASN A 550 18.39 7.35 27.07
C ASN A 550 16.90 7.72 27.14
N ILE A 551 16.03 6.85 26.64
CA ILE A 551 14.57 6.94 26.82
C ILE A 551 14.18 5.96 27.94
N LYS A 552 13.43 6.45 28.95
CA LYS A 552 13.11 5.65 30.15
C LYS A 552 11.94 4.72 29.96
#